data_AF-A0A6A7BPV0-F1
#
_entry.id   AF-A0A6A7BPV0-F1
#
_cell.length_a   1.000
_cell.length_b   1.000
_cell.length_c   1.000
_cell.angle_alpha   90.00
_cell.angle_beta   90.00
_cell.angle_gamma   90.00
#
_symmetry.space_group_name_H-M   'P 1'
#
loop_
_entity.id
_entity.type
_entity.pdbx_description
1 polymer ?
#
loop_
_entity_poly.entity_id
_entity_poly.type
_entity_poly.pdbx_seq_one_letter_code
_entity_poly.pdbx_strand_id
1 'polypeptide(L)'
;MITVKFREGVLSAQAAPSQWSLFTTLSSPSKSEDSTLSRNQILLSTVSTFRATHLEIPINPRDPSPQPSTSLLFLLLQVKIAWVDLEAAEKRLLAVDGQVDTEMSIFVASRRHPEADECIRQRARITRRKYRPSISDAEDYFHAMHDGVKKLERAARAEPKTLEARAALEIDIPVFDDCLATLMEMITGTKAQVERAGRELGL
;
A
#
# COMPACT_ATOMS: atom_id res chain seq x y z
N MET A 1 -18.75 34.54 -16.53
CA MET A 1 -17.64 35.19 -15.81
C MET A 1 -17.83 34.90 -14.34
N ILE A 2 -17.07 33.94 -13.79
CA ILE A 2 -17.20 33.52 -12.39
C ILE A 2 -15.82 33.71 -11.76
N THR A 3 -15.77 34.60 -10.78
CA THR A 3 -14.60 34.92 -9.97
C THR A 3 -14.65 34.07 -8.71
N VAL A 4 -13.67 33.19 -8.49
CA VAL A 4 -13.51 32.46 -7.24
C VAL A 4 -12.45 33.19 -6.40
N LYS A 5 -12.87 33.80 -5.29
CA LYS A 5 -11.98 34.35 -4.26
C LYS A 5 -11.63 33.23 -3.29
N PHE A 6 -10.36 32.84 -3.23
CA PHE A 6 -9.81 32.07 -2.12
C PHE A 6 -9.64 32.99 -0.91
N ARG A 7 -10.15 32.58 0.25
CA ARG A 7 -9.81 33.20 1.53
C ARG A 7 -9.12 32.15 2.39
N GLU A 8 -7.93 32.53 2.81
CA GLU A 8 -6.98 31.79 3.63
C GLU A 8 -7.60 31.38 4.97
N GLY A 9 -7.37 30.13 5.34
CA GLY A 9 -7.61 29.58 6.67
C GLY A 9 -6.39 28.77 7.07
N VAL A 10 -5.54 29.39 7.88
CA VAL A 10 -4.37 28.78 8.52
C VAL A 10 -4.85 27.71 9.49
N LEU A 11 -4.40 26.47 9.29
CA LEU A 11 -4.25 25.48 10.36
C LEU A 11 -2.90 24.79 10.20
N SER A 12 -1.96 25.18 11.06
CA SER A 12 -0.77 24.41 11.37
C SER A 12 -1.18 23.01 11.85
N ALA A 13 -0.77 21.99 11.11
CA ALA A 13 -0.73 20.61 11.62
C ALA A 13 0.73 20.18 11.65
N GLN A 14 1.23 20.15 12.87
CA GLN A 14 2.55 19.73 13.29
C GLN A 14 2.76 18.26 12.87
N ALA A 15 3.90 17.99 12.25
CA ALA A 15 4.32 16.65 11.85
C ALA A 15 4.30 15.70 13.05
N ALA A 16 3.54 14.61 12.96
CA ALA A 16 3.63 13.49 13.90
C ALA A 16 4.55 12.43 13.28
N PRO A 17 5.70 12.09 13.90
CA PRO A 17 6.48 10.93 13.51
C PRO A 17 5.80 9.67 14.06
N SER A 18 5.33 8.79 13.18
CA SER A 18 4.86 7.46 13.55
C SER A 18 6.04 6.54 13.88
N GLN A 19 6.57 6.67 15.09
CA GLN A 19 7.44 5.66 15.70
C GLN A 19 6.56 4.61 16.38
N TRP A 20 6.57 3.39 15.85
CA TRP A 20 6.12 2.21 16.57
C TRP A 20 7.13 1.93 17.69
N SER A 21 6.87 2.49 18.86
CA SER A 21 7.66 2.23 20.07
C SER A 21 7.03 1.07 20.82
N LEU A 22 7.73 -0.07 20.84
CA LEU A 22 7.54 -1.15 21.80
C LEU A 22 8.01 -0.65 23.17
N PHE A 23 7.13 -0.05 23.97
CA PHE A 23 7.40 0.16 25.40
C PHE A 23 6.84 -1.01 26.21
N THR A 24 7.73 -1.96 26.50
CA THR A 24 7.58 -2.89 27.62
C THR A 24 7.84 -2.11 28.91
N THR A 25 6.80 -1.58 29.56
CA THR A 25 6.91 -1.11 30.95
C THR A 25 6.95 -2.31 31.88
N LEU A 26 8.15 -2.85 32.10
CA LEU A 26 8.46 -3.67 33.27
C LEU A 26 8.70 -2.73 34.45
N SER A 27 7.62 -2.33 35.11
CA SER A 27 7.71 -1.77 36.46
C SER A 27 7.96 -2.91 37.44
N SER A 28 9.21 -3.03 37.91
CA SER A 28 9.55 -3.87 39.06
C SER A 28 8.79 -3.42 40.31
N PRO A 29 8.07 -4.32 41.01
CA PRO A 29 7.70 -4.07 42.39
C PRO A 29 8.78 -4.63 43.32
N SER A 30 9.09 -3.83 44.31
CA SER A 30 9.97 -4.10 45.45
C SER A 30 9.61 -5.38 46.20
N LYS A 31 10.65 -6.04 46.72
CA LYS A 31 10.56 -7.12 47.71
C LYS A 31 9.69 -6.73 48.91
N SER A 32 8.67 -7.53 49.18
CA SER A 32 8.21 -7.83 50.53
C SER A 32 7.67 -9.26 50.54
N GLU A 33 8.07 -10.00 51.57
CA GLU A 33 7.86 -11.43 51.79
C GLU A 33 6.40 -11.79 52.11
N ASP A 34 6.15 -13.10 52.09
CA ASP A 34 5.00 -13.83 52.65
C ASP A 34 3.62 -13.67 52.02
N SER A 35 3.23 -14.66 51.21
CA SER A 35 2.25 -15.65 51.68
C SER A 35 1.96 -16.69 50.58
N THR A 36 2.20 -17.93 50.96
CA THR A 36 1.92 -19.17 50.26
C THR A 36 0.42 -19.43 50.15
N LEU A 37 -0.23 -18.97 49.08
CA LEU A 37 -1.54 -19.48 48.68
C LEU A 37 -1.65 -19.57 47.15
N SER A 38 -1.49 -20.81 46.66
CA SER A 38 -1.98 -21.36 45.39
C SER A 38 -2.05 -20.40 44.18
N ARG A 39 -0.87 -20.14 43.58
CA ARG A 39 -0.70 -19.33 42.36
C ARG A 39 -1.28 -19.95 41.08
N ASN A 40 -1.90 -21.13 41.16
CA ASN A 40 -2.40 -21.90 40.00
C ASN A 40 -3.93 -21.84 39.82
N GLN A 41 -4.68 -21.13 40.65
CA GLN A 41 -6.16 -21.14 40.58
C GLN A 41 -6.85 -19.77 40.40
N ILE A 42 -6.10 -18.66 40.39
CA ILE A 42 -6.68 -17.33 40.20
C ILE A 42 -5.97 -16.63 39.06
N LEU A 43 -6.26 -17.07 37.84
CA LEU A 43 -6.29 -16.28 36.59
C LEU A 43 -6.92 -17.10 35.43
N LEU A 44 -7.79 -18.05 35.79
CA LEU A 44 -8.61 -18.86 34.88
C LEU A 44 -10.02 -18.26 34.69
N SER A 45 -10.26 -17.01 35.11
CA SER A 45 -11.60 -16.40 35.12
C SER A 45 -11.76 -15.09 34.35
N THR A 46 -10.77 -14.66 33.58
CA THR A 46 -10.97 -13.61 32.56
C THR A 46 -10.59 -14.17 31.21
N VAL A 47 -11.54 -14.87 30.61
CA VAL A 47 -11.55 -15.18 29.17
C VAL A 47 -11.65 -13.84 28.44
N SER A 48 -10.51 -13.18 28.25
CA SER A 48 -10.37 -12.09 27.31
C SER A 48 -10.37 -12.74 25.92
N THR A 49 -11.55 -12.84 25.31
CA THR A 49 -11.64 -13.00 23.86
C THR A 49 -10.97 -11.78 23.23
N PHE A 50 -9.73 -11.94 22.79
CA PHE A 50 -9.04 -10.91 22.02
C PHE A 50 -9.73 -10.84 20.66
N ARG A 51 -10.66 -9.88 20.51
CA ARG A 51 -11.38 -9.63 19.27
C ARG A 51 -10.50 -8.68 18.46
N ALA A 52 -9.86 -9.18 17.39
CA ALA A 52 -9.49 -8.29 16.31
C ALA A 52 -10.81 -7.69 15.81
N THR A 53 -11.10 -6.43 16.09
CA THR A 53 -12.46 -5.84 15.96
C THR A 53 -13.06 -5.90 14.55
N HIS A 54 -12.25 -6.22 13.54
CA HIS A 54 -12.60 -6.35 12.13
C HIS A 54 -12.69 -7.82 11.66
N LEU A 55 -12.26 -8.78 12.48
CA LEU A 55 -12.36 -10.22 12.24
C LEU A 55 -13.18 -10.83 13.37
N GLU A 56 -14.39 -11.29 13.07
CA GLU A 56 -15.17 -12.11 14.00
C GLU A 56 -14.56 -13.50 14.11
N ILE A 57 -13.31 -13.57 14.58
CA ILE A 57 -12.66 -14.83 14.87
C ILE A 57 -12.78 -15.09 16.38
N PRO A 58 -13.75 -15.92 16.81
CA PRO A 58 -13.79 -16.38 18.17
C PRO A 58 -12.55 -17.26 18.42
N ILE A 59 -11.55 -16.72 19.11
CA ILE A 59 -10.42 -17.49 19.60
C ILE A 59 -10.89 -18.18 20.88
N ASN A 60 -11.21 -19.47 20.80
CA ASN A 60 -11.48 -20.27 21.99
C ASN A 60 -10.14 -20.70 22.61
N PRO A 61 -9.77 -20.22 23.80
CA PRO A 61 -8.51 -20.61 24.43
C PRO A 61 -8.45 -22.09 24.82
N ARG A 62 -9.59 -22.80 24.84
CA ARG A 62 -9.67 -24.25 25.07
C ARG A 62 -9.64 -25.09 23.80
N ASP A 63 -9.74 -24.46 22.63
CA ASP A 63 -9.69 -25.08 21.30
C ASP A 63 -8.93 -24.13 20.36
N PRO A 64 -7.58 -24.07 20.49
CA PRO A 64 -6.78 -23.13 19.71
C PRO A 64 -6.87 -23.47 18.23
N SER A 65 -6.94 -22.43 17.39
CA SER A 65 -6.86 -22.57 15.94
C SER A 65 -5.62 -23.37 15.53
N PRO A 66 -5.72 -24.24 14.52
CA PRO A 66 -4.55 -24.94 13.98
C PRO A 66 -3.49 -23.94 13.56
N GLN A 67 -2.22 -24.27 13.80
CA GLN A 67 -1.09 -23.46 13.38
C GLN A 67 -1.02 -23.43 11.85
N PRO A 68 -0.70 -22.27 11.24
CA PRO A 68 -0.50 -22.17 9.81
C PRO A 68 0.75 -22.91 9.36
N SER A 69 0.75 -23.42 8.13
CA SER A 69 1.97 -23.95 7.54
C SER A 69 3.02 -22.85 7.34
N THR A 70 4.30 -23.26 7.37
CA THR A 70 5.43 -22.38 7.03
C THR A 70 5.32 -21.82 5.62
N SER A 71 4.70 -22.57 4.69
CA SER A 71 4.48 -22.14 3.31
C SER A 71 3.49 -20.99 3.23
N LEU A 72 2.38 -21.05 3.98
CA LEU A 72 1.41 -19.94 4.05
C LEU A 72 2.05 -18.67 4.63
N LEU A 73 2.80 -18.80 5.73
CA LEU A 73 3.50 -17.67 6.34
C LEU A 73 4.54 -17.05 5.39
N PHE A 74 5.26 -17.88 4.64
CA PHE A 74 6.22 -17.41 3.66
C PHE A 74 5.55 -16.65 2.51
N LEU A 75 4.42 -17.16 1.99
CA LEU A 75 3.65 -16.46 0.96
C LEU A 75 3.09 -15.13 1.46
N LEU A 76 2.58 -15.07 2.69
CA LEU A 76 2.14 -13.82 3.32
C LEU A 76 3.27 -12.79 3.37
N LEU A 77 4.48 -13.22 3.74
CA LEU A 77 5.64 -12.32 3.75
C LEU A 77 6.00 -11.85 2.33
N GLN A 78 6.03 -12.76 1.35
CA GLN A 78 6.34 -12.41 -0.03
C GLN A 78 5.35 -11.40 -0.62
N VAL A 79 4.05 -11.60 -0.38
CA VAL A 79 3.00 -10.68 -0.85
C VAL A 79 3.14 -9.32 -0.16
N LYS A 80 3.49 -9.27 1.13
CA LYS A 80 3.76 -8.00 1.82
C LYS A 80 4.98 -7.26 1.26
N ILE A 81 6.02 -7.97 0.84
CA ILE A 81 7.18 -7.35 0.17
C ILE A 81 6.78 -6.82 -1.20
N ALA A 82 6.09 -7.64 -2.01
CA ALA A 82 5.61 -7.24 -3.33
C ALA A 82 4.65 -6.04 -3.25
N TRP A 83 3.85 -5.94 -2.19
CA TRP A 83 2.99 -4.79 -1.92
C TRP A 83 3.77 -3.50 -1.75
N VAL A 84 4.86 -3.52 -0.97
CA VAL A 84 5.73 -2.34 -0.78
C VAL A 84 6.34 -1.88 -2.11
N ASP A 85 6.77 -2.82 -2.94
CA ASP A 85 7.32 -2.52 -4.25
C ASP A 85 6.25 -1.94 -5.20
N LEU A 86 5.03 -2.47 -5.13
CA LEU A 86 3.87 -1.97 -5.87
C LEU A 86 3.50 -0.52 -5.47
N GLU A 87 3.40 -0.24 -4.17
CA GLU A 87 3.14 1.12 -3.67
C GLU A 87 4.23 2.10 -4.13
N ALA A 88 5.49 1.65 -4.15
CA ALA A 88 6.59 2.48 -4.63
C ALA A 88 6.45 2.76 -6.13
N ALA A 89 6.00 1.79 -6.92
CA ALA A 89 5.75 1.96 -8.36
C ALA A 89 4.57 2.90 -8.63
N GLU A 90 3.47 2.76 -7.89
CA GLU A 90 2.32 3.65 -7.96
C GLU A 90 2.71 5.11 -7.67
N LYS A 91 3.45 5.35 -6.58
CA LYS A 91 3.97 6.68 -6.22
C LYS A 91 4.86 7.26 -7.31
N ARG A 92 5.71 6.43 -7.94
CA ARG A 92 6.52 6.87 -9.08
C ARG A 92 5.66 7.25 -10.27
N LEU A 93 4.62 6.47 -10.59
CA LEU A 93 3.71 6.73 -11.70
C LEU A 93 2.97 8.06 -11.51
N LEU A 94 2.44 8.32 -10.32
CA LEU A 94 1.76 9.57 -9.95
C LEU A 94 2.69 10.79 -10.01
N ALA A 95 3.96 10.61 -9.64
CA ALA A 95 4.94 11.69 -9.65
C ALA A 95 5.34 12.14 -11.08
N VAL A 96 5.08 11.32 -12.11
CA VAL A 96 5.53 11.62 -13.47
C VAL A 96 4.87 12.87 -14.03
N ASP A 97 3.58 13.11 -13.77
CA ASP A 97 2.88 14.33 -14.21
C ASP A 97 3.61 15.60 -13.76
N GLY A 98 3.97 15.66 -12.47
CA GLY A 98 4.73 16.78 -11.91
C GLY A 98 6.12 16.93 -12.53
N GLN A 99 6.77 15.83 -12.91
CA GLN A 99 8.06 15.88 -13.63
C GLN A 99 7.90 16.41 -15.06
N VAL A 100 6.84 16.01 -15.77
CA VAL A 100 6.52 16.52 -17.11
C VAL A 100 6.29 18.03 -17.05
N ASP A 101 5.49 18.50 -16.10
CA ASP A 101 5.19 19.92 -15.93
C ASP A 101 6.42 20.74 -15.54
N THR A 102 7.28 20.19 -14.68
CA THR A 102 8.53 20.84 -14.28
C THR A 102 9.46 20.99 -15.50
N GLU A 103 9.68 19.94 -16.27
CA GLU A 103 10.54 20.00 -17.46
C GLU A 103 9.95 20.90 -18.56
N MET A 104 8.62 20.90 -18.70
CA MET A 104 7.94 21.78 -19.64
C MET A 104 8.08 23.26 -19.23
N SER A 105 8.01 23.56 -17.94
CA SER A 105 8.23 24.91 -17.41
C SER A 105 9.66 25.41 -17.68
N ILE A 106 10.66 24.54 -17.48
CA ILE A 106 12.06 24.83 -17.82
C ILE A 106 12.22 25.11 -19.32
N PHE A 107 11.59 24.28 -20.17
CA PHE A 107 11.63 24.47 -21.61
C PHE A 107 11.04 25.82 -22.03
N VAL A 108 9.85 26.17 -21.53
CA VAL A 108 9.20 27.45 -21.84
C VAL A 108 10.04 28.63 -21.36
N ALA A 109 10.56 28.58 -20.14
CA ALA A 109 11.40 29.64 -19.58
C ALA A 109 12.70 29.86 -20.37
N SER A 110 13.22 28.83 -21.05
CA SER A 110 14.42 28.91 -21.89
C SER A 110 14.18 29.59 -23.25
N ARG A 111 12.92 29.85 -23.63
CA ARG A 111 12.53 30.40 -24.94
C ARG A 111 11.95 31.80 -24.79
N ARG A 112 12.38 32.74 -25.64
CA ARG A 112 11.80 34.11 -25.67
C ARG A 112 10.36 34.14 -26.19
N HIS A 113 10.07 33.36 -27.23
CA HIS A 113 8.74 33.20 -27.83
C HIS A 113 8.57 31.76 -28.32
N PRO A 114 8.21 30.81 -27.44
CA PRO A 114 8.00 29.44 -27.85
C PRO A 114 6.72 29.34 -28.71
N GLU A 115 6.84 28.73 -29.89
CA GLU A 115 5.69 28.44 -30.75
C GLU A 115 4.82 27.34 -30.12
N ALA A 116 3.50 27.45 -30.29
CA ALA A 116 2.56 26.50 -29.70
C ALA A 116 2.83 25.05 -30.15
N ASP A 117 3.11 24.85 -31.44
CA ASP A 117 3.43 23.53 -32.00
C ASP A 117 4.75 22.96 -31.46
N GLU A 118 5.73 23.81 -31.20
CA GLU A 118 6.98 23.41 -30.57
C GLU A 118 6.74 22.95 -29.12
N CYS A 119 5.90 23.68 -28.39
CA CYS A 119 5.50 23.32 -27.04
C CYS A 119 4.76 21.97 -26.98
N ILE A 120 3.81 21.74 -27.88
CA ILE A 120 3.06 20.48 -27.97
C ILE A 120 4.02 19.31 -28.23
N ARG A 121 4.87 19.42 -29.26
CA ARG A 121 5.85 18.37 -29.58
C ARG A 121 6.84 18.13 -28.44
N GLN A 122 7.27 19.18 -27.74
CA GLN A 122 8.20 19.02 -26.64
C GLN A 122 7.54 18.35 -25.43
N ARG A 123 6.31 18.74 -25.06
CA ARG A 123 5.55 18.07 -24.00
C ARG A 123 5.31 16.60 -24.34
N ALA A 124 4.98 16.29 -25.59
CA ALA A 124 4.80 14.92 -26.06
C ALA A 124 6.10 14.08 -25.93
N ARG A 125 7.26 14.65 -26.29
CA ARG A 125 8.57 13.99 -26.11
C ARG A 125 8.87 13.69 -24.65
N ILE A 126 8.68 14.67 -23.76
CA ILE A 126 8.91 14.51 -22.32
C ILE A 126 7.98 13.46 -21.74
N THR A 127 6.69 13.54 -22.06
CA THR A 127 5.65 12.58 -21.66
C THR A 127 6.06 11.15 -22.00
N ARG A 128 6.37 10.86 -23.27
CA ARG A 128 6.78 9.50 -23.66
C ARG A 128 8.06 9.05 -22.97
N ARG A 129 9.06 9.93 -22.86
CA ARG A 129 10.35 9.60 -22.22
C ARG A 129 10.17 9.23 -20.75
N LYS A 130 9.30 9.92 -20.03
CA LYS A 130 9.09 9.72 -18.59
C LYS A 130 8.12 8.59 -18.29
N TYR A 131 6.98 8.56 -18.96
CA TYR A 131 5.93 7.58 -18.65
C TYR A 131 6.26 6.17 -19.10
N ARG A 132 6.94 5.97 -20.24
CA ARG A 132 7.25 4.62 -20.73
C ARG A 132 7.98 3.73 -19.72
N PRO A 133 9.13 4.14 -19.14
CA PRO A 133 9.79 3.32 -18.13
C PRO A 133 8.92 3.12 -16.89
N SER A 134 8.24 4.17 -16.41
CA SER A 134 7.38 4.06 -15.22
C SER A 134 6.17 3.14 -15.42
N ILE A 135 5.58 3.11 -16.62
CA ILE A 135 4.54 2.15 -16.99
C ILE A 135 5.11 0.74 -16.94
N SER A 136 6.25 0.50 -17.61
CA SER A 136 6.87 -0.83 -17.67
C SER A 136 7.15 -1.36 -16.26
N ASP A 137 7.78 -0.54 -15.40
CA ASP A 137 8.05 -0.90 -14.01
C ASP A 137 6.74 -1.23 -13.27
N ALA A 138 5.72 -0.38 -13.39
CA ALA A 138 4.44 -0.59 -12.72
C ALA A 138 3.73 -1.87 -13.17
N GLU A 139 3.84 -2.24 -14.46
CA GLU A 139 3.32 -3.50 -14.99
C GLU A 139 4.06 -4.71 -14.40
N ASP A 140 5.39 -4.66 -14.32
CA ASP A 140 6.19 -5.74 -13.75
C ASP A 140 5.81 -6.00 -12.28
N TYR A 141 5.68 -4.92 -11.47
CA TYR A 141 5.26 -5.04 -10.08
C TYR A 141 3.79 -5.48 -9.95
N PHE A 142 2.91 -5.00 -10.81
CA PHE A 142 1.51 -5.44 -10.86
C PHE A 142 1.42 -6.95 -11.11
N HIS A 143 2.15 -7.47 -12.09
CA HIS A 143 2.15 -8.89 -12.40
C HIS A 143 2.72 -9.74 -11.25
N ALA A 144 3.83 -9.30 -10.66
CA ALA A 144 4.44 -9.98 -9.51
C ALA A 144 3.47 -10.03 -8.31
N MET A 145 2.80 -8.92 -7.99
CA MET A 145 1.84 -8.85 -6.90
C MET A 145 0.61 -9.72 -7.18
N HIS A 146 0.01 -9.60 -8.36
CA HIS A 146 -1.16 -10.38 -8.75
C HIS A 146 -0.89 -11.91 -8.69
N ASP A 147 0.28 -12.35 -9.16
CA ASP A 147 0.67 -13.76 -9.06
C ASP A 147 0.92 -14.20 -7.61
N GLY A 148 1.49 -13.32 -6.79
CA GLY A 148 1.66 -13.53 -5.36
C GLY A 148 0.33 -13.71 -4.63
N VAL A 149 -0.62 -12.80 -4.87
CA VAL A 149 -1.98 -12.83 -4.31
C VAL A 149 -2.70 -14.12 -4.69
N LYS A 150 -2.63 -14.55 -5.96
CA LYS A 150 -3.24 -15.82 -6.39
C LYS A 150 -2.63 -17.05 -5.72
N LYS A 151 -1.31 -17.05 -5.49
CA LYS A 151 -0.63 -18.14 -4.76
C LYS A 151 -1.05 -18.15 -3.29
N LEU A 152 -1.10 -16.97 -2.66
CA LEU A 152 -1.55 -16.79 -1.29
C LEU A 152 -3.01 -17.25 -1.12
N GLU A 153 -3.91 -16.88 -2.03
CA GLU A 153 -5.31 -17.30 -2.01
C GLU A 153 -5.44 -18.82 -2.06
N ARG A 154 -4.72 -19.49 -2.97
CA ARG A 154 -4.74 -20.95 -3.06
C ARG A 154 -4.22 -21.61 -1.78
N ALA A 155 -3.13 -21.09 -1.21
CA ALA A 155 -2.57 -21.60 0.03
C ALA A 155 -3.53 -21.40 1.21
N ALA A 156 -4.14 -20.22 1.32
CA ALA A 156 -5.11 -19.92 2.36
C ALA A 156 -6.37 -20.79 2.24
N ARG A 157 -6.87 -21.02 1.02
CA ARG A 157 -8.00 -21.95 0.76
C ARG A 157 -7.67 -23.41 1.13
N ALA A 158 -6.40 -23.82 1.12
CA ALA A 158 -5.99 -25.16 1.53
C ALA A 158 -5.99 -25.34 3.06
N GLU A 159 -5.86 -24.25 3.82
CA GLU A 159 -5.78 -24.25 5.28
C GLU A 159 -6.82 -23.30 5.94
N PRO A 160 -8.11 -23.34 5.57
CA PRO A 160 -9.08 -22.29 5.91
C PRO A 160 -9.47 -22.23 7.40
N LYS A 161 -8.94 -23.13 8.22
CA LYS A 161 -9.19 -23.19 9.67
C LYS A 161 -8.15 -22.40 10.47
N THR A 162 -7.03 -22.02 9.87
CA THR A 162 -6.00 -21.21 10.52
C THR A 162 -6.44 -19.75 10.55
N LEU A 163 -5.97 -18.98 11.54
CA LEU A 163 -6.35 -17.57 11.66
C LEU A 163 -5.82 -16.77 10.48
N GLU A 164 -4.59 -17.06 10.08
CA GLU A 164 -3.85 -16.38 9.02
C GLU A 164 -4.50 -16.61 7.65
N ALA A 165 -4.90 -17.85 7.34
CA ALA A 165 -5.60 -18.14 6.10
C ALA A 165 -6.94 -17.41 6.02
N ARG A 166 -7.69 -17.36 7.13
CA ARG A 166 -8.96 -16.65 7.17
C ARG A 166 -8.77 -15.14 7.02
N ALA A 167 -7.84 -14.56 7.75
CA ALA A 167 -7.49 -13.15 7.60
C ALA A 167 -7.07 -12.82 6.16
N ALA A 168 -6.27 -13.69 5.53
CA ALA A 168 -5.88 -13.51 4.15
C ALA A 168 -7.09 -13.51 3.20
N LEU A 169 -8.01 -14.46 3.34
CA LEU A 169 -9.18 -14.60 2.47
C LEU A 169 -10.25 -13.54 2.69
N GLU A 170 -10.48 -13.16 3.95
CA GLU A 170 -11.56 -12.25 4.32
C GLU A 170 -11.13 -10.77 4.21
N ILE A 171 -9.83 -10.47 4.26
CA ILE A 171 -9.30 -9.09 4.29
C ILE A 171 -8.23 -8.86 3.24
N ASP A 172 -7.09 -9.55 3.37
CA ASP A 172 -5.89 -9.14 2.64
C ASP A 172 -6.12 -9.27 1.12
N ILE A 173 -6.68 -10.39 0.68
CA ILE A 173 -6.93 -10.68 -0.74
C ILE A 173 -7.93 -9.68 -1.35
N PRO A 174 -9.13 -9.45 -0.77
CA PRO A 174 -10.04 -8.41 -1.26
C PRO A 174 -9.39 -7.02 -1.37
N VAL A 175 -8.63 -6.60 -0.35
CA VAL A 175 -7.92 -5.31 -0.35
C VAL A 175 -6.89 -5.26 -1.48
N PHE A 176 -6.11 -6.32 -1.66
CA PHE A 176 -5.13 -6.38 -2.74
C PHE A 176 -5.78 -6.37 -4.12
N ASP A 177 -6.89 -7.09 -4.31
CA ASP A 177 -7.62 -7.11 -5.58
C ASP A 177 -8.14 -5.72 -5.96
N ASP A 178 -8.73 -4.98 -5.01
CA ASP A 178 -9.21 -3.61 -5.22
C ASP A 178 -8.07 -2.65 -5.59
N CYS A 179 -6.93 -2.77 -4.90
CA CYS A 179 -5.76 -1.93 -5.17
C CYS A 179 -5.11 -2.29 -6.51
N LEU A 180 -5.04 -3.57 -6.86
CA LEU A 180 -4.58 -4.02 -8.18
C LEU A 180 -5.48 -3.46 -9.29
N ALA A 181 -6.81 -3.53 -9.13
CA ALA A 181 -7.74 -2.95 -10.09
C ALA A 181 -7.49 -1.46 -10.29
N THR A 182 -7.34 -0.70 -9.20
CA THR A 182 -7.04 0.74 -9.23
C THR A 182 -5.74 1.04 -9.97
N LEU A 183 -4.67 0.29 -9.68
CA LEU A 183 -3.39 0.49 -10.36
C LEU A 183 -3.47 0.17 -11.86
N MET A 184 -4.23 -0.86 -12.24
CA MET A 184 -4.42 -1.20 -13.66
C MET A 184 -5.15 -0.08 -14.42
N GLU A 185 -6.13 0.58 -13.79
CA GLU A 185 -6.78 1.75 -14.36
C GLU A 185 -5.77 2.90 -14.57
N MET A 186 -4.91 3.15 -13.58
CA MET A 186 -3.86 4.16 -13.70
C MET A 186 -2.88 3.83 -14.83
N ILE A 187 -2.39 2.59 -14.90
CA ILE A 187 -1.50 2.12 -15.98
C ILE A 187 -2.17 2.32 -17.35
N THR A 188 -3.44 1.94 -17.47
CA THR A 188 -4.21 2.06 -18.72
C THR A 188 -4.38 3.52 -19.14
N GLY A 189 -4.79 4.38 -18.21
CA GLY A 189 -4.91 5.82 -18.45
C GLY A 189 -3.59 6.45 -18.88
N THR A 190 -2.50 6.04 -18.23
CA THR A 190 -1.16 6.53 -18.51
C THR A 190 -0.66 6.07 -19.88
N LYS A 191 -0.91 4.80 -20.26
CA LYS A 191 -0.64 4.30 -21.61
C LYS A 191 -1.38 5.12 -22.67
N ALA A 192 -2.64 5.46 -22.45
CA ALA A 192 -3.41 6.29 -23.37
C ALA A 192 -2.79 7.69 -23.56
N GLN A 193 -2.19 8.27 -22.51
CA GLN A 193 -1.45 9.53 -22.61
C GLN A 193 -0.17 9.38 -23.46
N VAL A 194 0.58 8.28 -23.27
CA VAL A 194 1.77 7.97 -24.08
C VAL A 194 1.42 7.77 -25.55
N GLU A 195 0.32 7.08 -25.85
CA GLU A 195 -0.17 6.89 -27.21
C GLU A 195 -0.61 8.20 -27.85
N ARG A 196 -1.31 9.07 -27.09
CA ARG A 196 -1.65 10.42 -27.54
C ARG A 196 -0.40 11.24 -27.87
N ALA A 197 0.59 11.21 -26.99
CA ALA A 197 1.87 11.87 -27.23
C ALA A 197 2.63 11.25 -28.43
N GLY A 198 2.44 9.96 -28.73
CA GLY A 198 2.93 9.32 -29.95
C GLY A 198 2.34 9.97 -31.20
N ARG A 199 1.01 10.12 -31.24
CA ARG A 199 0.29 10.78 -32.35
C ARG A 199 0.72 12.24 -32.56
N GLU A 200 0.93 12.99 -31.48
CA GLU A 200 1.43 14.38 -31.53
C GLU A 200 2.86 14.49 -32.12
N LEU A 201 3.60 13.37 -32.14
CA LEU A 201 4.92 13.27 -32.76
C LEU A 201 4.91 12.61 -34.15
N GLY A 202 3.74 12.19 -34.65
CA GLY A 202 3.62 11.45 -35.91
C GLY A 202 4.18 10.03 -35.83
N LEU A 203 4.07 9.38 -34.67
CA LEU A 203 4.52 8.00 -34.40
C LEU A 203 3.36 7.05 -34.19
#